data_AF-A0A819BBT7-F1
#
_entry.id   AF-A0A819BBT7-F1
#
_cell.length_a   1.000
_cell.length_b   1.000
_cell.length_c   1.000
_cell.angle_alpha   90.00
_cell.angle_beta   90.00
_cell.angle_gamma   90.00
#
_symmetry.space_group_name_H-M   'P 1'
#
loop_
_entity.id
_entity.type
_entity.pdbx_description
1 polymer ?
#
loop_
_entity_poly.entity_id
_entity_poly.type
_entity_poly.pdbx_seq_one_letter_code
_entity_poly.pdbx_strand_id
1 'polypeptide(L)'
;MAIAVMVINVYAKNLEVTIVRAGSTFDTTQDVIVKLQYRNTGQKKINIVKWYLPGKELYDPLFKITCNNVPVEYLGPMIKRVKASAKDVIPLAPGKIISTVVALSSAYDMSKTCNYSIQYNMQSDLIIFSDDQTLETIPDEPIDNLEFEIQSNNIRLPIKGRPNKQHNQNQIMTIHKRAATLNYVN
;
A
#
# COMPACT_ATOMS: atom_id res chain seq x y z
N MET A 1 20.16 -11.10 -19.90
CA MET A 1 18.96 -10.43 -19.34
C MET A 1 17.74 -11.34 -19.21
N ALA A 2 17.41 -12.21 -20.17
CA ALA A 2 16.21 -13.08 -20.09
C ALA A 2 16.14 -14.04 -18.86
N ILE A 3 17.27 -14.54 -18.36
CA ILE A 3 17.28 -15.45 -17.19
C ILE A 3 16.84 -14.73 -15.91
N ALA A 4 17.26 -13.48 -15.71
CA ALA A 4 16.85 -12.69 -14.54
C ALA A 4 15.34 -12.45 -14.54
N VAL A 5 14.76 -12.07 -15.68
CA VAL A 5 13.31 -11.84 -15.86
C VAL A 5 12.49 -13.10 -15.54
N MET A 6 12.92 -14.28 -16.04
CA MET A 6 12.22 -15.54 -15.83
C MET A 6 12.28 -16.01 -14.37
N VAL A 7 13.43 -15.83 -13.72
CA VAL A 7 13.62 -16.13 -12.29
C VAL A 7 12.65 -15.28 -11.48
N ILE A 8 12.58 -13.97 -11.70
CA ILE A 8 11.74 -13.08 -10.90
C ILE A 8 10.25 -13.43 -11.00
N ASN A 9 9.76 -13.75 -12.20
CA ASN A 9 8.37 -14.17 -12.42
C ASN A 9 8.00 -15.45 -11.65
N VAL A 10 8.93 -16.40 -11.48
CA VAL A 10 8.68 -17.64 -10.73
C VAL A 10 8.58 -17.39 -9.23
N TYR A 11 9.38 -16.48 -8.67
CA TYR A 11 9.33 -16.21 -7.22
C TYR A 11 8.30 -15.18 -6.80
N ALA A 12 7.94 -14.23 -7.67
CA ALA A 12 6.79 -13.36 -7.43
C ALA A 12 5.50 -14.20 -7.30
N LYS A 13 5.38 -15.27 -8.08
CA LYS A 13 4.33 -16.29 -7.94
C LYS A 13 4.41 -17.07 -6.61
N ASN A 14 5.60 -17.20 -6.03
CA ASN A 14 5.82 -17.87 -4.74
C ASN A 14 5.58 -16.95 -3.53
N LEU A 15 5.30 -15.66 -3.75
CA LEU A 15 4.87 -14.75 -2.70
C LEU A 15 3.35 -14.62 -2.74
N GLU A 16 2.69 -15.35 -1.87
CA GLU A 16 1.24 -15.26 -1.69
C GLU A 16 0.93 -14.10 -0.74
N VAL A 17 0.08 -13.16 -1.19
CA VAL A 17 -0.40 -12.05 -0.36
C VAL A 17 -1.87 -12.23 -0.07
N THR A 18 -2.23 -12.24 1.20
CA THR A 18 -3.62 -12.29 1.64
C THR A 18 -3.96 -11.03 2.41
N ILE A 19 -5.04 -10.36 2.04
CA ILE A 19 -5.61 -9.25 2.79
C ILE A 19 -6.84 -9.74 3.55
N VAL A 20 -6.88 -9.41 4.83
CA VAL A 20 -8.02 -9.69 5.71
C VAL A 20 -8.42 -8.42 6.45
N ARG A 21 -9.71 -8.30 6.74
CA ARG A 21 -10.21 -7.21 7.58
C ARG A 21 -9.65 -7.34 9.00
N ALA A 22 -9.16 -6.24 9.57
CA ALA A 22 -8.73 -6.20 10.96
C ALA A 22 -9.84 -5.56 11.80
N GLY A 23 -10.94 -6.29 12.04
CA GLY A 23 -12.08 -5.80 12.81
C GLY A 23 -13.43 -6.43 12.40
N SER A 24 -14.42 -6.35 13.30
CA SER A 24 -15.77 -6.91 13.10
C SER A 24 -16.78 -5.91 12.53
N THR A 25 -16.56 -4.61 12.74
CA THR A 25 -17.51 -3.53 12.42
C THR A 25 -16.73 -2.25 12.17
N PHE A 26 -17.03 -1.54 11.08
CA PHE A 26 -16.52 -0.19 10.84
C PHE A 26 -17.66 0.78 11.13
N ASP A 27 -17.75 1.24 12.37
CA ASP A 27 -18.61 2.39 12.67
C ASP A 27 -18.03 3.66 12.05
N THR A 28 -18.84 4.71 11.97
CA THR A 28 -18.47 6.01 11.37
C THR A 28 -17.27 6.69 12.04
N THR A 29 -16.79 6.16 13.17
CA THR A 29 -15.72 6.72 14.00
C THR A 29 -14.41 5.92 13.99
N GLN A 30 -14.37 4.69 13.44
CA GLN A 30 -13.24 3.76 13.64
C GLN A 30 -12.37 3.60 12.41
N ASP A 31 -11.04 3.75 12.47
CA ASP A 31 -10.20 3.62 11.26
C ASP A 31 -10.43 2.33 10.46
N VAL A 32 -10.34 2.43 9.14
CA VAL A 32 -10.48 1.26 8.25
C VAL A 32 -9.15 0.53 8.24
N ILE A 33 -9.02 -0.46 9.11
CA ILE A 33 -7.78 -1.22 9.31
C ILE A 33 -7.86 -2.55 8.57
N VAL A 34 -6.81 -2.85 7.82
CA VAL A 34 -6.63 -4.13 7.14
C VAL A 34 -5.32 -4.77 7.61
N LYS A 35 -5.31 -6.10 7.63
CA LYS A 35 -4.12 -6.91 7.89
C LYS A 35 -3.70 -7.59 6.60
N LEU A 36 -2.44 -7.47 6.26
CA LEU A 36 -1.84 -8.17 5.12
C LEU A 36 -0.96 -9.29 5.65
N GLN A 37 -1.00 -10.42 4.96
CA GLN A 37 -0.18 -11.58 5.23
C GLN A 37 0.60 -11.92 3.98
N TYR A 38 1.91 -11.91 4.10
CA TYR A 38 2.85 -12.22 3.03
C TYR A 38 3.45 -13.58 3.35
N ARG A 39 3.17 -14.57 2.52
CA ARG A 39 3.62 -15.95 2.70
C ARG A 39 4.54 -16.35 1.57
N ASN A 40 5.72 -16.86 1.93
CA ASN A 40 6.59 -17.51 0.97
C ASN A 40 6.15 -18.97 0.80
N THR A 41 5.51 -19.28 -0.32
CA THR A 41 5.08 -20.64 -0.70
C THR A 41 6.15 -21.41 -1.49
N GLY A 42 7.26 -20.75 -1.83
CA GLY A 42 8.37 -21.35 -2.54
C GLY A 42 9.33 -22.11 -1.63
N GLN A 43 10.37 -22.68 -2.25
CA GLN A 43 11.41 -23.47 -1.57
C GLN A 43 12.68 -22.67 -1.28
N LYS A 44 12.80 -21.43 -1.78
CA LYS A 44 13.95 -20.54 -1.54
C LYS A 44 13.56 -19.33 -0.71
N LYS A 45 14.56 -18.71 -0.08
CA LYS A 45 14.38 -17.46 0.66
C LYS A 45 14.08 -16.31 -0.32
N ILE A 46 13.09 -15.49 0.01
CA ILE A 46 12.69 -14.29 -0.74
C ILE A 46 13.05 -13.06 0.11
N ASN A 47 13.64 -12.01 -0.45
CA ASN A 47 13.81 -10.75 0.29
C ASN A 47 12.80 -9.72 -0.20
N ILE A 48 12.05 -9.14 0.74
CA ILE A 48 10.99 -8.17 0.44
C ILE A 48 11.49 -6.79 0.84
N VAL A 49 11.42 -5.81 -0.07
CA VAL A 49 11.74 -4.41 0.28
C VAL A 49 10.70 -3.87 1.25
N LYS A 50 11.15 -3.31 2.37
CA LYS A 50 10.33 -2.80 3.48
C LYS A 50 9.29 -1.78 3.05
N TRP A 51 9.56 -1.02 1.98
CA TRP A 51 8.68 0.04 1.50
C TRP A 51 7.33 -0.47 0.98
N TYR A 52 7.27 -1.73 0.56
CA TYR A 52 6.05 -2.38 0.05
C TYR A 52 5.33 -3.19 1.12
N LEU A 53 5.90 -3.27 2.32
CA LEU A 53 5.23 -3.78 3.49
C LEU A 53 4.56 -2.59 4.18
N PRO A 54 3.22 -2.49 4.16
CA PRO A 54 2.55 -1.33 4.71
C PRO A 54 2.80 -1.28 6.22
N GLY A 55 3.36 -0.17 6.68
CA GLY A 55 3.63 0.09 8.08
C GLY A 55 2.44 0.75 8.77
N LYS A 56 2.73 1.45 9.88
CA LYS A 56 1.73 2.33 10.53
C LYS A 56 1.26 3.45 9.60
N GLU A 57 2.15 3.92 8.72
CA GLU A 57 1.88 4.93 7.71
C GLU A 57 2.07 4.34 6.32
N LEU A 58 1.28 4.85 5.37
CA LEU A 58 1.43 4.57 3.94
C LEU A 58 2.15 5.73 3.27
N TYR A 59 3.18 5.39 2.51
CA TYR A 59 4.00 6.35 1.77
C TYR A 59 3.91 6.15 0.25
N ASP A 60 3.15 5.14 -0.18
CA ASP A 60 2.91 4.81 -1.58
C ASP A 60 1.49 4.23 -1.73
N PRO A 61 0.87 4.37 -2.92
CA PRO A 61 -0.45 3.82 -3.21
C PRO A 61 -0.39 2.30 -3.44
N LEU A 62 -0.12 1.53 -2.39
CA LEU A 62 0.04 0.06 -2.45
C LEU A 62 -1.28 -0.71 -2.71
N PHE A 63 -2.42 -0.01 -2.69
CA PHE A 63 -3.75 -0.60 -2.80
C PHE A 63 -4.52 -0.02 -3.97
N LYS A 64 -5.16 -0.92 -4.72
CA LYS A 64 -6.23 -0.59 -5.64
C LYS A 64 -7.54 -0.61 -4.87
N ILE A 65 -8.11 0.57 -4.64
CA ILE A 65 -9.36 0.75 -3.90
C ILE A 65 -10.41 1.33 -4.84
N THR A 66 -11.60 0.74 -4.85
CA THR A 66 -12.76 1.30 -5.56
C THR A 66 -13.96 1.41 -4.63
N CYS A 67 -14.78 2.43 -4.86
CA CYS A 67 -16.03 2.71 -4.18
C CYS A 67 -17.13 2.59 -5.23
N ASN A 68 -17.95 1.54 -5.18
CA ASN A 68 -18.92 1.23 -6.23
C ASN A 68 -18.30 1.26 -7.66
N ASN A 69 -17.13 0.64 -7.81
CA ASN A 69 -16.31 0.61 -9.04
C ASN A 69 -15.63 1.93 -9.45
N VAL A 70 -15.82 3.03 -8.70
CA VAL A 70 -15.07 4.27 -8.92
C VAL A 70 -13.77 4.23 -8.13
N PRO A 71 -12.59 4.46 -8.74
CA PRO A 71 -11.32 4.51 -8.02
C PRO A 71 -11.34 5.53 -6.88
N VAL A 72 -10.75 5.14 -5.75
CA VAL A 72 -10.60 6.01 -4.58
C VAL A 72 -9.21 6.65 -4.61
N GLU A 73 -9.17 7.96 -4.41
CA GLU A 73 -7.93 8.73 -4.45
C GLU A 73 -7.02 8.43 -3.25
N TYR A 74 -5.73 8.32 -3.53
CA TYR A 74 -4.68 8.25 -2.53
C TYR A 74 -4.30 9.67 -2.10
N LEU A 75 -4.48 9.96 -0.81
CA LEU A 75 -4.20 11.24 -0.15
C LEU A 75 -2.96 11.19 0.75
N GLY A 76 -2.28 10.04 0.81
CA GLY A 76 -1.08 9.88 1.61
C GLY A 76 0.13 10.58 1.00
N PRO A 77 1.22 10.72 1.77
CA PRO A 77 2.50 11.20 1.24
C PRO A 77 3.01 10.29 0.13
N MET A 78 3.70 10.87 -0.85
CA MET A 78 4.48 10.15 -1.87
C MET A 78 5.94 10.52 -1.70
N ILE A 79 6.79 9.53 -1.40
CA ILE A 79 8.20 9.76 -1.09
C ILE A 79 9.07 9.17 -2.20
N LYS A 80 9.87 10.03 -2.83
CA LYS A 80 10.92 9.58 -3.74
C LYS A 80 12.04 8.92 -2.94
N ARG A 81 12.42 7.69 -3.32
CA ARG A 81 13.47 6.93 -2.63
C ARG A 81 14.65 6.67 -3.56
N VAL A 82 15.83 6.59 -2.96
CA VAL A 82 17.01 6.02 -3.62
C VAL A 82 16.80 4.51 -3.82
N LYS A 83 17.68 3.86 -4.58
CA LYS A 83 17.64 2.42 -4.78
C LYS A 83 17.68 1.68 -3.43
N ALA A 84 16.88 0.64 -3.28
CA ALA A 84 16.85 -0.16 -2.06
C ALA A 84 18.23 -0.80 -1.83
N SER A 85 18.70 -0.74 -0.59
CA SER A 85 19.92 -1.41 -0.15
C SER A 85 19.60 -2.70 0.60
N ALA A 86 20.63 -3.49 0.92
CA ALA A 86 20.51 -4.68 1.77
C ALA A 86 19.88 -4.40 3.15
N LYS A 87 19.94 -3.15 3.63
CA LYS A 87 19.33 -2.75 4.91
C LYS A 87 17.82 -2.53 4.79
N ASP A 88 17.34 -2.31 3.57
CA ASP A 88 15.95 -1.99 3.26
C ASP A 88 15.12 -3.25 2.94
N VAL A 89 15.73 -4.42 2.97
CA VAL A 89 15.05 -5.69 2.73
C VAL A 89 14.78 -6.46 4.02
N ILE A 90 13.73 -7.28 3.99
CA ILE A 90 13.42 -8.26 5.03
C ILE A 90 13.47 -9.66 4.39
N PRO A 91 14.32 -10.57 4.91
CA PRO A 91 14.35 -11.94 4.45
C PRO A 91 13.11 -12.70 4.92
N LEU A 92 12.48 -13.42 4.00
CA LEU A 92 11.35 -14.32 4.26
C LEU A 92 11.74 -15.74 3.85
N ALA A 93 11.99 -16.58 4.84
CA ALA A 93 12.31 -18.00 4.62
C ALA A 93 11.14 -18.79 4.01
N PRO A 94 11.41 -19.93 3.35
CA PRO A 94 10.39 -20.83 2.84
C PRO A 94 9.33 -21.18 3.89
N GLY A 95 8.05 -21.12 3.51
CA GLY A 95 6.91 -21.43 4.37
C GLY A 95 6.62 -20.41 5.47
N LYS A 96 7.46 -19.36 5.63
CA LYS A 96 7.24 -18.32 6.63
C LYS A 96 6.23 -17.28 6.17
N ILE A 97 5.63 -16.62 7.16
CA ILE A 97 4.62 -15.58 6.98
C ILE A 97 5.06 -14.32 7.73
N ILE A 98 5.00 -13.17 7.07
CA ILE A 98 5.06 -11.84 7.69
C ILE A 98 3.65 -11.27 7.68
N SER A 99 3.23 -10.67 8.80
CA SER A 99 1.96 -9.96 8.89
C SER A 99 2.19 -8.48 9.15
N THR A 100 1.48 -7.63 8.43
CA THR A 100 1.45 -6.19 8.66
C THR A 100 0.01 -5.71 8.84
N VAL A 101 -0.14 -4.56 9.49
CA VAL A 101 -1.44 -3.95 9.79
C VAL A 101 -1.36 -2.49 9.41
N VAL A 102 -2.34 -2.01 8.66
CA VAL A 102 -2.37 -0.65 8.14
C VAL A 102 -3.77 -0.06 8.21
N ALA A 103 -3.84 1.22 8.59
CA ALA A 103 -5.06 2.01 8.53
C ALA A 103 -5.18 2.65 7.14
N LEU A 104 -6.09 2.15 6.30
CA LEU A 104 -6.30 2.70 4.95
C LEU A 104 -6.95 4.08 4.98
N SER A 105 -7.81 4.34 5.97
CA SER A 105 -8.48 5.63 6.13
C SER A 105 -7.55 6.79 6.51
N SER A 106 -6.27 6.53 6.80
CA SER A 106 -5.27 7.59 7.01
C SER A 106 -4.70 8.14 5.70
N ALA A 107 -4.73 7.35 4.63
CA ALA A 107 -4.07 7.66 3.35
C ALA A 107 -5.00 7.59 2.14
N TYR A 108 -6.25 7.14 2.27
CA TYR A 108 -7.24 7.12 1.19
C TYR A 108 -8.53 7.85 1.59
N ASP A 109 -9.21 8.47 0.62
CA ASP A 109 -10.51 9.10 0.87
C ASP A 109 -11.62 8.05 1.06
N MET A 110 -11.74 7.55 2.28
CA MET A 110 -12.78 6.61 2.70
C MET A 110 -13.97 7.31 3.39
N SER A 111 -14.23 8.58 3.06
CA SER A 111 -15.30 9.39 3.67
C SER A 111 -16.70 9.06 3.14
N LYS A 112 -16.81 8.43 1.97
CA LYS A 112 -18.10 8.19 1.31
C LYS A 112 -18.76 6.92 1.84
N THR A 113 -20.09 6.95 1.95
CA THR A 113 -20.86 5.72 2.19
C THR A 113 -20.87 4.89 0.92
N CYS A 114 -20.13 3.78 0.88
CA CYS A 114 -20.18 2.86 -0.26
C CYS A 114 -19.60 1.48 0.09
N ASN A 115 -19.74 0.56 -0.87
CA ASN A 115 -19.08 -0.73 -0.82
C ASN A 115 -17.68 -0.57 -1.41
N TYR A 116 -16.69 -0.57 -0.53
CA TYR A 116 -15.29 -0.49 -0.93
C TYR A 116 -14.79 -1.86 -1.36
N SER A 117 -14.18 -1.93 -2.53
CA SER A 117 -13.38 -3.05 -2.98
C SER A 117 -11.91 -2.72 -2.74
N ILE A 118 -11.19 -3.56 -2.02
CA ILE A 118 -9.79 -3.32 -1.66
C ILE A 118 -8.96 -4.53 -2.06
N GLN A 119 -7.91 -4.26 -2.84
CA GLN A 119 -6.92 -5.23 -3.25
C GLN A 119 -5.54 -4.61 -3.12
N TYR A 120 -4.60 -5.35 -2.51
CA TYR A 120 -3.19 -5.02 -2.62
C TYR A 120 -2.73 -5.36 -4.04
N ASN A 121 -2.13 -4.41 -4.74
CA ASN A 121 -1.63 -4.61 -6.10
C ASN A 121 -0.33 -3.81 -6.27
N MET A 122 0.77 -4.51 -6.48
CA MET A 122 2.08 -3.92 -6.74
C MET A 122 2.87 -4.73 -7.76
N GLN A 123 3.72 -4.05 -8.52
CA GLN A 123 4.65 -4.68 -9.46
C GLN A 123 5.71 -5.52 -8.74
N SER A 124 6.15 -6.60 -9.38
CA SER A 124 7.08 -7.59 -8.80
C SER A 124 8.56 -7.21 -8.86
N ASP A 125 8.94 -6.16 -9.60
CA ASP A 125 10.31 -5.59 -9.67
C ASP A 125 10.90 -5.21 -8.30
N LEU A 126 10.04 -5.25 -7.29
CA LEU A 126 10.22 -4.75 -5.94
C LEU A 126 10.61 -5.87 -4.93
N ILE A 127 10.60 -7.12 -5.37
CA ILE A 127 11.12 -8.28 -4.63
C ILE A 127 12.60 -8.49 -4.99
N ILE A 128 13.47 -8.55 -3.99
CA ILE A 128 14.91 -8.75 -4.17
C ILE A 128 15.27 -10.21 -3.88
N PHE A 129 16.03 -10.82 -4.78
CA PHE A 129 16.56 -12.19 -4.62
C PHE A 129 17.72 -12.20 -3.63
N SER A 130 17.88 -13.30 -2.89
CA SER A 130 19.23 -13.73 -2.52
C SER A 130 19.33 -15.21 -2.81
N ASP A 131 19.84 -15.53 -3.99
CA ASP A 131 20.46 -16.82 -4.23
C ASP A 131 21.94 -16.52 -4.38
N ASP A 132 22.64 -16.37 -3.25
CA ASP A 132 24.10 -16.27 -3.04
C ASP A 132 24.97 -15.40 -3.99
N GLN A 133 24.37 -14.68 -4.92
CA GLN A 133 25.01 -13.66 -5.71
C GLN A 133 24.90 -12.37 -4.92
N THR A 134 26.04 -11.71 -4.80
CA THR A 134 26.24 -10.41 -4.18
C THR A 134 25.05 -9.47 -4.41
N LEU A 135 24.76 -8.64 -3.40
CA LEU A 135 23.74 -7.58 -3.41
C LEU A 135 23.89 -6.55 -4.58
N GLU A 136 24.79 -6.81 -5.52
CA GLU A 136 25.05 -6.13 -6.77
C GLU A 136 24.04 -6.45 -7.88
N THR A 137 23.20 -7.50 -7.74
CA THR A 137 22.18 -7.86 -8.75
C THR A 137 20.79 -7.30 -8.45
N ILE A 138 20.72 -6.06 -7.94
CA ILE A 138 19.50 -5.26 -8.14
C ILE A 138 19.71 -4.58 -9.51
N PRO A 139 18.89 -4.85 -10.52
CA PRO A 139 19.01 -4.17 -11.81
C PRO A 139 18.99 -2.64 -11.62
N ASP A 140 19.89 -1.92 -12.29
CA ASP A 140 19.94 -0.44 -12.25
C ASP A 140 18.81 0.22 -13.04
N GLU A 141 18.21 -0.53 -13.96
CA GLU A 141 17.03 -0.13 -14.72
C GLU A 141 15.83 -1.01 -14.30
N PRO A 142 14.60 -0.45 -14.25
CA PRO A 142 13.40 -1.28 -14.16
C PRO A 142 13.50 -2.37 -15.22
N ILE A 143 13.26 -3.62 -14.84
CA ILE A 143 13.30 -4.69 -15.82
C ILE A 143 12.08 -4.53 -16.71
N ASP A 144 12.32 -3.95 -17.88
CA ASP A 144 11.31 -3.87 -18.92
C ASP A 144 10.82 -5.30 -19.20
N ASN A 145 9.49 -5.50 -19.19
CA ASN A 145 8.78 -6.78 -19.37
C ASN A 145 8.59 -7.68 -18.12
N LEU A 146 8.67 -7.17 -16.90
CA LEU A 146 8.25 -7.91 -15.70
C LEU A 146 6.74 -7.74 -15.41
N GLU A 147 5.89 -8.35 -16.23
CA GLU A 147 4.42 -8.26 -16.16
C GLU A 147 3.78 -9.04 -14.99
N PHE A 148 4.48 -9.29 -13.89
CA PHE A 148 3.85 -9.95 -12.75
C PHE A 148 3.45 -8.94 -11.68
N GLU A 149 2.14 -8.71 -11.57
CA GLU A 149 1.55 -7.97 -10.46
C GLU A 149 1.33 -8.92 -9.27
N ILE A 150 1.90 -8.58 -8.13
CA ILE A 150 1.61 -9.25 -6.86
C ILE A 150 0.26 -8.71 -6.38
N GLN A 151 -0.76 -9.53 -6.55
CA GLN A 151 -2.11 -9.21 -6.16
C GLN A 151 -2.55 -10.02 -4.95
N SER A 152 -3.22 -9.37 -4.00
CA SER A 152 -3.96 -10.09 -2.96
C SER A 152 -5.33 -10.55 -3.47
N ASN A 153 -6.00 -11.37 -2.64
CA ASN A 153 -7.45 -11.48 -2.72
C ASN A 153 -8.11 -10.10 -2.60
N ASN A 154 -9.32 -9.98 -3.13
CA ASN A 154 -10.12 -8.77 -3.02
C ASN A 154 -11.10 -8.89 -1.85
N ILE A 155 -11.13 -7.88 -0.98
CA ILE A 155 -12.10 -7.79 0.11
C ILE A 155 -13.12 -6.69 -0.16
N ARG A 156 -14.38 -6.96 0.21
CA ARG A 156 -15.46 -5.98 0.12
C ARG A 156 -15.84 -5.50 1.51
N LEU A 157 -15.75 -4.19 1.72
CA LEU A 157 -16.06 -3.54 2.99
C LEU A 157 -17.20 -2.54 2.79
N PRO A 158 -18.41 -2.81 3.30
CA PRO A 158 -19.46 -1.80 3.39
C PRO A 158 -19.09 -0.79 4.49
N ILE A 159 -18.87 0.47 4.13
CA ILE A 159 -18.51 1.52 5.08
C ILE A 159 -19.60 2.59 5.06
N LYS A 160 -20.07 2.98 6.25
CA LYS A 160 -20.89 4.17 6.45
C LYS A 160 -19.98 5.40 6.45
N GLY A 161 -20.34 6.39 5.64
CA GLY A 161 -19.52 7.56 5.36
C GLY A 161 -19.11 8.34 6.61
N ARG A 162 -17.93 8.95 6.54
CA ARG A 162 -17.32 9.77 7.58
C ARG A 162 -17.18 11.21 7.08
N PRO A 163 -17.34 12.24 7.93
CA PRO A 163 -16.83 13.56 7.58
C PRO A 163 -15.30 13.51 7.45
N ASN A 164 -14.75 13.93 6.31
CA ASN A 164 -13.31 13.92 6.03
C ASN A 164 -12.57 14.89 6.99
N LYS A 165 -11.58 14.41 7.74
CA LYS A 165 -10.77 15.22 8.67
C LYS A 165 -10.02 16.37 7.97
N GLN A 166 -9.63 16.22 6.70
CA GLN A 166 -8.91 17.24 5.94
C GLN A 166 -9.84 18.30 5.33
N HIS A 167 -11.09 17.96 5.00
CA HIS A 167 -12.04 18.94 4.46
C HIS A 167 -12.41 20.03 5.49
N ASN A 168 -12.36 19.70 6.77
CA ASN A 168 -12.72 20.63 7.84
C ASN A 168 -11.63 21.70 8.12
N GLN A 169 -10.36 21.41 7.86
CA GLN A 169 -9.28 22.40 8.05
C GLN A 169 -9.33 23.54 7.02
N ASN A 170 -9.72 23.24 5.78
CA ASN A 170 -9.85 24.25 4.73
C ASN A 170 -11.11 25.13 4.89
N GLN A 171 -12.18 24.59 5.50
CA GLN A 171 -13.35 25.39 5.86
C GLN A 171 -13.06 26.33 7.04
N ILE A 172 -12.33 25.88 8.06
CA ILE A 172 -11.94 26.74 9.20
C ILE A 172 -11.04 27.91 8.74
N MET A 173 -10.10 27.67 7.81
CA MET A 173 -9.27 28.74 7.23
C MET A 173 -10.06 29.72 6.34
N THR A 174 -11.13 29.27 5.69
CA THR A 174 -11.98 30.14 4.85
C THR A 174 -12.87 31.05 5.68
N ILE A 175 -13.37 30.56 6.82
CA ILE A 175 -14.19 31.35 7.75
C ILE A 175 -13.33 32.45 8.43
N HIS A 176 -12.10 32.14 8.83
CA HIS A 176 -11.20 33.14 9.45
C HIS A 176 -10.77 34.24 8.47
N LYS A 177 -10.58 33.92 7.17
CA LYS A 177 -10.25 34.93 6.15
C LYS A 177 -11.39 35.90 5.86
N ARG A 178 -12.66 35.47 5.92
CA ARG A 178 -13.82 36.37 5.74
C ARG A 178 -14.11 37.26 6.96
N ALA A 179 -13.77 36.81 8.16
CA ALA A 179 -13.89 37.63 9.37
C ALA A 179 -12.84 38.76 9.43
N ALA A 180 -11.64 38.54 8.86
CA ALA A 180 -10.58 39.55 8.82
C ALA A 180 -10.84 40.71 7.85
N THR A 181 -11.72 40.54 6.85
CA THR A 181 -12.03 41.58 5.86
C THR A 181 -13.18 42.50 6.26
N LEU A 182 -13.87 42.25 7.39
CA LEU A 182 -15.01 43.04 7.86
C LEU A 182 -14.65 44.10 8.91
N ASN A 183 -13.38 44.19 9.32
CA ASN A 183 -12.90 45.14 10.34
C ASN A 183 -12.04 46.28 9.75
N TYR A 184 -12.22 46.62 8.47
CA TYR A 184 -11.49 47.72 7.83
C TYR A 184 -12.42 48.65 7.03
N VAL A 185 -13.60 48.94 7.60
CA VAL A 185 -14.42 50.08 7.17
C VAL A 185 -15.00 50.72 8.44
N ASN A 186 -14.23 51.63 9.03
CA ASN A 186 -14.68 52.81 9.79
C ASN A 186 -13.48 53.74 9.94
#